data_AF-A0A7X1LAZ5-F1
#
_entry.id   AF-A0A7X1LAZ5-F1
#
_cell.length_a   1.000
_cell.length_b   1.000
_cell.length_c   1.000
_cell.angle_alpha   90.00
_cell.angle_beta   90.00
_cell.angle_gamma   90.00
#
_symmetry.space_group_name_H-M   'P 1'
#
loop_
_entity.id
_entity.type
_entity.pdbx_description
1 polymer ?
#
loop_
_entity_poly.entity_id
_entity_poly.type
_entity_poly.pdbx_seq_one_letter_code
_entity_poly.pdbx_strand_id
1 'polypeptide(L)'
;MRKKKFPIIDDLAGNATIKINPQVKDLHPVVEQLIIMISHLNFINFIRISPEDIQASSELTQGRVKIPISEQNHPTASGVHLIIHKDFNDIQFYEINSAVKGHGGKMVDAIMKALPENWRATVVMDWSQGFWEKMTEKYSNLELL
;
A
#
# COMPACT_ATOMS: atom_id res chain seq x y z
N MET A 1 -7.50 25.36 -17.48
CA MET A 1 -7.29 24.41 -16.36
C MET A 1 -7.31 22.99 -16.89
N ARG A 2 -6.27 22.19 -16.65
CA ARG A 2 -6.33 20.73 -16.94
C ARG A 2 -7.28 20.10 -15.93
N LYS A 3 -8.34 19.41 -16.38
CA LYS A 3 -9.19 18.63 -15.49
C LYS A 3 -8.32 17.58 -14.79
N LYS A 4 -8.44 17.45 -13.47
CA LYS A 4 -7.75 16.41 -12.71
C LYS A 4 -8.32 15.05 -13.14
N LYS A 5 -7.44 14.05 -13.29
CA LYS A 5 -7.83 12.74 -13.83
C LYS A 5 -8.69 11.94 -12.84
N PHE A 6 -8.44 12.10 -11.54
CA PHE A 6 -9.13 11.37 -10.46
C PHE A 6 -9.43 12.30 -9.27
N PRO A 7 -10.49 13.13 -9.36
CA PRO A 7 -10.76 14.18 -8.37
C PRO A 7 -11.04 13.64 -6.96
N ILE A 8 -11.63 12.45 -6.84
CA ILE A 8 -11.97 11.85 -5.54
C ILE A 8 -10.74 11.60 -4.66
N ILE A 9 -9.60 11.26 -5.26
CA ILE A 9 -8.33 11.08 -4.53
C ILE A 9 -7.84 12.42 -4.01
N ASP A 10 -7.90 13.47 -4.84
CA ASP A 10 -7.46 14.80 -4.43
C ASP A 10 -8.29 15.37 -3.27
N ASP A 11 -9.56 14.99 -3.20
CA ASP A 11 -10.51 15.52 -2.21
C ASP A 11 -10.50 14.73 -0.89
N LEU A 12 -10.17 13.43 -0.93
CA LEU A 12 -10.26 12.52 0.22
C LEU A 12 -8.93 11.97 0.71
N ALA A 13 -7.83 12.13 -0.04
CA ALA A 13 -6.53 11.68 0.44
C ALA A 13 -6.02 12.56 1.58
N GLY A 14 -5.29 11.94 2.51
CA GLY A 14 -4.51 12.64 3.52
C GLY A 14 -3.30 13.37 2.92
N ASN A 15 -2.34 13.72 3.76
CA ASN A 15 -1.24 14.63 3.40
C ASN A 15 -0.17 14.01 2.47
N ALA A 16 -0.34 12.76 2.05
CA ALA A 16 0.61 12.07 1.18
C ALA A 16 0.64 12.69 -0.22
N THR A 17 1.84 12.82 -0.79
CA THR A 17 2.00 13.17 -2.20
C THR A 17 1.68 11.95 -3.05
N ILE A 18 0.63 12.04 -3.87
CA ILE A 18 0.15 10.93 -4.70
C ILE A 18 0.60 11.13 -6.16
N LYS A 19 1.27 10.12 -6.71
CA LYS A 19 1.70 10.09 -8.11
C LYS A 19 1.05 8.91 -8.84
N ILE A 20 0.24 9.23 -9.84
CA ILE A 20 -0.46 8.23 -10.67
C ILE A 20 0.28 8.07 -12.00
N ASN A 21 0.64 6.83 -12.34
CA ASN A 21 1.22 6.52 -13.65
C ASN A 21 0.21 6.88 -14.76
N PRO A 22 0.61 7.60 -15.82
CA PRO A 22 -0.27 7.95 -16.94
C PRO A 22 -1.04 6.78 -17.56
N GLN A 23 -0.48 5.57 -17.49
CA GLN A 23 -1.09 4.33 -18.01
C GLN A 23 -2.31 3.87 -17.21
N VAL A 24 -2.50 4.33 -15.97
CA VAL A 24 -3.70 4.06 -15.17
C VAL A 24 -4.87 4.81 -15.79
N LYS A 25 -5.75 4.10 -16.51
CA LYS A 25 -6.88 4.71 -17.24
C LYS A 25 -8.07 4.95 -16.32
N ASP A 26 -8.29 4.01 -15.41
CA ASP A 26 -9.36 3.95 -14.43
C ASP A 26 -8.80 3.47 -13.09
N LEU A 27 -9.52 3.78 -12.01
CA LEU A 27 -9.21 3.28 -10.68
C LEU A 27 -10.33 2.37 -10.22
N HIS A 28 -9.96 1.16 -9.85
CA HIS A 28 -10.89 0.23 -9.23
C HIS A 28 -11.28 0.77 -7.84
N PRO A 29 -12.54 0.63 -7.38
CA PRO A 29 -12.97 1.16 -6.08
C PRO A 29 -12.10 0.69 -4.89
N VAL A 30 -11.63 -0.55 -4.90
CA VAL A 30 -10.66 -1.04 -3.91
C VAL A 30 -9.36 -0.25 -3.92
N VAL A 31 -8.84 0.11 -5.10
CA VAL A 31 -7.62 0.89 -5.22
C VAL A 31 -7.83 2.28 -4.66
N GLU A 32 -8.96 2.92 -4.94
CA GLU A 32 -9.32 4.22 -4.36
C GLU A 32 -9.35 4.17 -2.83
N GLN A 33 -10.03 3.17 -2.26
CA GLN A 33 -10.15 3.01 -0.82
C GLN A 33 -8.79 2.71 -0.16
N LEU A 34 -7.95 1.89 -0.78
CA LEU A 34 -6.59 1.63 -0.32
C LEU A 34 -5.77 2.91 -0.27
N ILE A 35 -5.80 3.72 -1.34
CA ILE A 35 -5.07 4.99 -1.40
C ILE A 35 -5.53 5.93 -0.29
N ILE A 36 -6.84 6.08 -0.12
CA ILE A 36 -7.43 6.91 0.94
C ILE A 36 -6.94 6.44 2.30
N MET A 37 -7.11 5.15 2.64
CA MET A 37 -6.73 4.61 3.95
C MET A 37 -5.23 4.73 4.21
N ILE A 38 -4.38 4.43 3.22
CA ILE A 38 -2.93 4.54 3.33
C ILE A 38 -2.49 6.02 3.49
N SER A 39 -3.11 6.94 2.74
CA SER A 39 -2.75 8.38 2.78
C SER A 39 -3.05 9.06 4.12
N HIS A 40 -3.93 8.48 4.94
CA HIS A 40 -4.22 8.96 6.29
C HIS A 40 -3.20 8.49 7.35
N LEU A 41 -2.28 7.59 7.00
CA LEU A 41 -1.17 7.24 7.86
C LEU A 41 -0.19 8.41 7.88
N ASN A 42 -0.11 9.12 9.00
CA ASN A 42 0.68 10.35 9.14
C ASN A 42 2.19 10.20 8.89
N PHE A 43 2.71 8.98 8.85
CA PHE A 43 4.10 8.66 8.52
C PHE A 43 4.32 8.31 7.04
N ILE A 44 3.25 8.12 6.25
CA ILE A 44 3.34 7.88 4.81
C ILE A 44 3.30 9.24 4.10
N ASN A 45 4.39 9.54 3.38
CA ASN A 45 4.56 10.82 2.70
C ASN A 45 4.34 10.71 1.18
N PHE A 46 4.53 9.51 0.63
CA PHE A 46 4.55 9.29 -0.82
C PHE A 46 3.74 8.04 -1.16
N ILE A 47 2.83 8.18 -2.13
CA ILE A 47 2.09 7.07 -2.72
C ILE A 47 2.29 7.12 -4.24
N ARG A 48 2.63 5.99 -4.83
CA ARG A 48 2.73 5.78 -6.26
C ARG A 48 1.73 4.72 -6.67
N ILE A 49 0.98 4.99 -7.74
CA ILE A 49 -0.02 4.08 -8.28
C ILE A 49 0.37 3.74 -9.72
N SER A 50 0.47 2.45 -10.01
CA SER A 50 0.66 1.90 -11.36
C SER A 50 -0.53 1.01 -11.74
N PRO A 51 -0.63 0.50 -12.98
CA PRO A 51 -1.77 -0.34 -13.38
C PRO A 51 -2.01 -1.55 -12.48
N GLU A 52 -0.93 -2.19 -12.02
CA GLU A 52 -0.95 -3.45 -11.26
C GLU A 52 -0.53 -3.30 -9.80
N ASP A 53 -0.04 -2.13 -9.38
CA ASP A 53 0.55 -1.97 -8.04
C ASP A 53 0.29 -0.63 -7.37
N ILE A 54 0.40 -0.65 -6.04
CA ILE A 54 0.45 0.51 -5.18
C ILE A 54 1.73 0.42 -4.35
N GLN A 55 2.51 1.48 -4.34
CA GLN A 55 3.71 1.61 -3.51
C GLN A 55 3.54 2.84 -2.61
N ALA A 56 3.77 2.69 -1.32
CA ALA A 56 3.63 3.78 -0.37
C ALA A 56 4.76 3.77 0.65
N SER A 57 5.27 4.94 1.02
CA SER A 57 6.37 5.03 1.99
C SER A 57 6.51 6.41 2.61
N SER A 58 7.18 6.46 3.75
CA SER A 58 7.73 7.68 4.36
C SER A 58 8.82 8.33 3.51
N GLU A 59 9.50 7.55 2.66
CA GLU A 59 10.70 7.97 1.91
C GLU A 59 10.69 7.51 0.45
N LEU A 60 11.49 8.16 -0.38
CA LEU A 60 11.71 7.80 -1.78
C LEU A 60 13.16 7.39 -2.01
N THR A 61 13.38 6.48 -2.95
CA THR A 61 14.72 6.14 -3.44
C THR A 61 15.46 7.36 -3.99
N GLN A 62 16.79 7.31 -3.91
CA GLN A 62 17.66 8.27 -4.57
C GLN A 62 17.78 7.96 -6.07
N GLY A 63 17.95 8.99 -6.88
CA GLY A 63 18.19 8.86 -8.33
C GLY A 63 17.12 9.50 -9.21
N ARG A 64 17.22 9.23 -10.52
CA ARG A 64 16.36 9.86 -11.54
C ARG A 64 14.90 9.44 -11.42
N VAL A 65 14.66 8.18 -11.08
CA VAL A 65 13.33 7.62 -10.84
C VAL A 65 13.17 7.45 -9.34
N LYS A 66 12.34 8.31 -8.74
CA LYS A 66 12.02 8.26 -7.31
C LYS A 66 10.87 7.29 -7.08
N ILE A 67 11.09 6.29 -6.23
CA ILE A 67 10.16 5.19 -5.94
C ILE A 67 9.97 5.11 -4.42
N PRO A 68 8.73 4.95 -3.90
CA PRO A 68 8.51 4.71 -2.48
C PRO A 68 9.30 3.50 -1.97
N ILE A 69 9.99 3.64 -0.84
CA ILE A 69 10.85 2.58 -0.30
C ILE A 69 10.02 1.63 0.58
N SER A 70 9.94 0.36 0.18
CA SER A 70 9.32 -0.75 0.93
C SER A 70 10.29 -1.88 1.25
N GLU A 71 11.53 -1.80 0.73
CA GLU A 71 12.55 -2.84 0.90
C GLU A 71 12.76 -3.17 2.37
N GLN A 72 12.79 -4.47 2.66
CA GLN A 72 12.91 -4.96 4.01
C GLN A 72 14.23 -4.56 4.66
N ASN A 73 14.20 -4.30 5.96
CA ASN A 73 15.35 -3.89 6.78
C ASN A 73 15.93 -2.53 6.39
N HIS A 74 15.24 -1.74 5.55
CA HIS A 74 15.64 -0.36 5.31
C HIS A 74 15.64 0.41 6.65
N PRO A 75 16.75 1.09 7.02
CA PRO A 75 16.98 1.53 8.38
C PRO A 75 16.04 2.66 8.84
N THR A 76 15.46 3.41 7.91
CA THR A 76 14.68 4.62 8.23
C THR A 76 13.28 4.63 7.63
N ALA A 77 13.03 3.82 6.60
CA ALA A 77 11.80 3.91 5.82
C ALA A 77 10.69 3.08 6.46
N SER A 78 9.47 3.57 6.42
CA SER A 78 8.27 2.77 6.68
C SER A 78 7.43 2.79 5.41
N GLY A 79 7.24 1.62 4.79
CA GLY A 79 6.57 1.53 3.50
C GLY A 79 6.09 0.14 3.15
N VAL A 80 5.28 0.07 2.10
CA VAL A 80 4.59 -1.13 1.63
C VAL A 80 4.46 -1.10 0.11
N HIS A 81 4.59 -2.26 -0.53
CA HIS A 81 4.31 -2.49 -1.93
C HIS A 81 3.24 -3.56 -2.04
N LEU A 82 2.11 -3.19 -2.65
CA LEU A 82 0.98 -4.06 -2.93
C LEU A 82 0.88 -4.35 -4.42
N ILE A 83 0.75 -5.62 -4.78
CA ILE A 83 0.33 -6.04 -6.13
C ILE A 83 -1.17 -6.31 -6.08
N ILE A 84 -1.92 -5.86 -7.09
CA ILE A 84 -3.38 -5.91 -7.11
C ILE A 84 -3.85 -6.92 -8.17
N HIS A 85 -4.46 -8.01 -7.71
CA HIS A 85 -5.00 -9.06 -8.55
C HIS A 85 -6.53 -8.92 -8.65
N LYS A 86 -6.98 -7.94 -9.45
CA LYS A 86 -8.41 -7.57 -9.56
C LYS A 86 -9.30 -8.73 -9.99
N ASP A 87 -8.84 -9.55 -10.93
CA ASP A 87 -9.60 -10.70 -11.44
C ASP A 87 -9.83 -11.79 -10.38
N PHE A 88 -9.03 -11.77 -9.31
CA PHE A 88 -9.09 -12.73 -8.21
C PHE A 88 -9.60 -12.10 -6.91
N ASN A 89 -9.97 -10.81 -6.91
CA ASN A 89 -10.26 -10.04 -5.70
C ASN A 89 -9.18 -10.22 -4.61
N ASP A 90 -7.92 -10.18 -5.01
CA ASP A 90 -6.79 -10.38 -4.11
C ASP A 90 -5.82 -9.20 -4.17
N ILE A 91 -5.18 -8.92 -3.04
CA ILE A 91 -3.97 -8.10 -2.99
C ILE A 91 -2.82 -8.92 -2.43
N GLN A 92 -1.65 -8.79 -3.03
CA GLN A 92 -0.43 -9.38 -2.48
C GLN A 92 0.39 -8.31 -1.77
N PHE A 93 0.74 -8.55 -0.51
CA PHE A 93 1.82 -7.83 0.15
C PHE A 93 3.16 -8.31 -0.43
N TYR A 94 3.65 -7.60 -1.44
CA TYR A 94 4.91 -7.92 -2.09
C TYR A 94 6.11 -7.57 -1.20
N GLU A 95 6.09 -6.38 -0.61
CA GLU A 95 7.09 -5.94 0.36
C GLU A 95 6.45 -5.09 1.46
N ILE A 96 7.04 -5.16 2.65
CA ILE A 96 6.73 -4.26 3.75
C ILE A 96 7.99 -4.01 4.59
N ASN A 97 8.20 -2.76 4.98
CA ASN A 97 9.24 -2.38 5.92
C ASN A 97 8.73 -1.38 6.94
N SER A 98 9.28 -1.47 8.16
CA SER A 98 8.87 -0.64 9.28
C SER A 98 10.07 -0.29 10.15
N ALA A 99 10.79 0.78 9.80
CA ALA A 99 11.90 1.28 10.63
C ALA A 99 11.45 1.71 12.05
N VAL A 100 10.20 2.16 12.21
CA VAL A 100 9.63 2.53 13.50
C VAL A 100 8.67 1.44 13.98
N LYS A 101 8.88 0.95 15.20
CA LYS A 101 8.04 -0.09 15.80
C LYS A 101 6.56 0.31 15.75
N GLY A 102 5.73 -0.59 15.22
CA GLY A 102 4.28 -0.42 15.13
C GLY A 102 3.78 0.18 13.81
N HIS A 103 4.64 0.75 12.95
CA HIS A 103 4.20 1.24 11.64
C HIS A 103 3.73 0.10 10.72
N GLY A 104 4.45 -1.02 10.70
CA GLY A 104 4.05 -2.21 9.93
C GLY A 104 2.63 -2.67 10.23
N GLY A 105 2.30 -2.82 11.51
CA GLY A 105 0.94 -3.19 11.93
C GLY A 105 -0.10 -2.13 11.55
N LYS A 106 0.20 -0.84 11.67
CA LYS A 106 -0.71 0.24 11.23
C LYS A 106 -0.95 0.22 9.72
N MET A 107 0.07 -0.09 8.91
CA MET A 107 -0.08 -0.24 7.46
C MET A 107 -0.99 -1.41 7.13
N VAL A 108 -0.73 -2.59 7.68
CA VAL A 108 -1.58 -3.78 7.49
C VAL A 108 -3.01 -3.49 7.93
N ASP A 109 -3.20 -2.88 9.11
CA ASP A 109 -4.52 -2.53 9.61
C ASP A 109 -5.29 -1.59 8.68
N ALA A 110 -4.64 -0.57 8.14
CA ALA A 110 -5.26 0.38 7.21
C ALA A 110 -5.65 -0.32 5.91
N ILE A 111 -4.79 -1.20 5.39
CA ILE A 111 -4.99 -1.96 4.17
C ILE A 111 -6.15 -2.96 4.34
N MET A 112 -6.11 -3.78 5.38
CA MET A 112 -7.15 -4.79 5.62
C MET A 112 -8.53 -4.16 5.86
N LYS A 113 -8.59 -3.00 6.51
CA LYS A 113 -9.86 -2.24 6.68
C LYS A 113 -10.37 -1.61 5.39
N ALA A 114 -9.51 -1.42 4.39
CA ALA A 114 -9.89 -0.90 3.09
C ALA A 114 -10.50 -1.97 2.17
N LEU A 115 -10.23 -3.25 2.46
CA LEU A 115 -10.68 -4.36 1.62
C LEU A 115 -12.17 -4.67 1.87
N PRO A 116 -12.97 -4.86 0.80
CA PRO A 116 -14.30 -5.44 0.90
C PRO A 116 -14.26 -6.88 1.43
N GLU A 117 -15.38 -7.37 1.97
CA GLU A 117 -15.48 -8.71 2.56
C GLU A 117 -15.14 -9.85 1.59
N ASN A 118 -15.38 -9.67 0.30
CA ASN A 118 -15.07 -10.66 -0.74
C ASN A 118 -13.62 -10.58 -1.26
N TRP A 119 -12.80 -9.68 -0.71
CA TRP A 119 -11.39 -9.56 -1.04
C TRP A 119 -10.50 -10.26 -0.02
N ARG A 120 -9.40 -10.80 -0.52
CA ARG A 120 -8.34 -11.41 0.28
C ARG A 120 -7.06 -10.62 0.19
N ALA A 121 -6.18 -10.89 1.12
CA ALA A 121 -4.80 -10.47 1.07
C ALA A 121 -3.87 -11.67 1.21
N THR A 122 -2.79 -11.68 0.45
CA THR A 122 -1.81 -12.76 0.43
C THR A 122 -0.42 -12.25 0.75
N VAL A 123 0.36 -13.09 1.42
CA VAL A 123 1.80 -12.91 1.64
C VAL A 123 2.47 -14.16 1.09
N VAL A 124 3.26 -14.01 0.03
CA VAL A 124 3.92 -15.14 -0.65
C VAL A 124 5.31 -15.42 -0.09
N MET A 125 5.95 -14.44 0.52
CA MET A 125 7.29 -14.60 1.11
C MET A 125 7.36 -13.89 2.46
N ASP A 126 7.51 -14.64 3.54
CA ASP A 126 7.72 -14.10 4.88
C ASP A 126 9.20 -14.05 5.25
N TRP A 127 9.75 -12.84 5.26
CA TRP A 127 11.07 -12.56 5.80
C TRP A 127 11.02 -11.75 7.10
N SER A 128 9.81 -11.49 7.60
CA SER A 128 9.49 -10.55 8.68
C SER A 128 9.63 -11.12 10.11
N GLN A 129 10.17 -12.34 10.24
CA GLN A 129 10.46 -13.01 11.52
C GLN A 129 9.21 -13.13 12.43
N GLY A 130 8.12 -13.69 11.89
CA GLY A 130 6.88 -13.95 12.65
C GLY A 130 5.96 -12.72 12.81
N PHE A 131 6.22 -11.64 12.08
CA PHE A 131 5.26 -10.53 12.01
C PHE A 131 4.00 -10.94 11.26
N TRP A 132 4.13 -11.65 10.13
CA TRP A 132 2.96 -12.08 9.35
C TRP A 132 2.12 -13.13 10.05
N GLU A 133 2.73 -14.06 10.79
CA GLU A 133 2.00 -15.01 11.66
C GLU A 133 1.00 -14.28 12.57
N LYS A 134 1.45 -13.23 13.28
CA LYS A 134 0.59 -12.41 14.15
C LYS A 134 -0.50 -11.65 13.38
N MET A 135 -0.24 -11.25 12.14
CA MET A 135 -1.24 -10.58 11.31
C MET A 135 -2.32 -11.56 10.83
N THR A 136 -1.94 -12.80 10.49
CA THR A 136 -2.91 -13.84 10.09
C THR A 136 -3.82 -14.29 11.24
N GLU A 137 -3.34 -14.26 12.49
CA GLU A 137 -4.20 -14.49 13.66
C GLU A 137 -5.29 -13.41 13.83
N LYS A 138 -5.00 -12.18 13.39
CA LYS A 138 -5.89 -11.03 13.51
C LYS A 138 -6.88 -10.90 12.35
N TYR A 139 -6.48 -11.29 11.14
CA TYR A 139 -7.26 -11.09 9.92
C TYR A 139 -7.52 -12.42 9.22
N SER A 140 -8.78 -12.88 9.26
CA SER A 140 -9.19 -14.17 8.70
C SER A 140 -9.12 -14.25 7.17
N ASN A 141 -9.05 -13.11 6.49
CA ASN A 141 -8.90 -13.00 5.02
C ASN A 141 -7.47 -12.62 4.60
N LEU A 142 -6.50 -12.72 5.51
CA LEU A 142 -5.06 -12.62 5.22
C LEU A 142 -4.44 -14.01 5.26
N GLU A 143 -3.88 -14.45 4.14
CA GLU A 143 -3.30 -15.78 3.98
C GLU A 143 -1.78 -15.69 3.80
N LEU A 144 -1.04 -16.54 4.52
CA LEU A 144 0.38 -16.79 4.31
C LEU A 144 0.53 -18.03 3.41
N LEU A 145 1.11 -17.85 2.23
CA LEU A 145 1.25 -18.89 1.21
C LEU A 145 2.65 -19.51 1.19
#